data_AF-A0A6A6ZT42-F1
#
_entry.id   AF-A0A6A6ZT42-F1
#
_cell.length_a   1.000
_cell.length_b   1.000
_cell.length_c   1.000
_cell.angle_alpha   90.00
_cell.angle_beta   90.00
_cell.angle_gamma   90.00
#
_symmetry.space_group_name_H-M   'P 1'
#
loop_
_entity.id
_entity.type
_entity.pdbx_description
1 polymer ?
#
loop_
_entity_poly.entity_id
_entity_poly.type
_entity_poly.pdbx_seq_one_letter_code
_entity_poly.pdbx_strand_id
1 'polypeptide(L)'
;MGGRHMYQSGRRRGKGVQIPLMRRIFRDAHKVLAWLSDGAKEERGMKMLKQLSRLPTTVTTNPLRYDDLKYTQDDKVAICAFMSLAWFTRVWTIQEVVMNIDIVLVCRSSEITWLRLTIASQ
;
A
#
# COMPACT_ATOMS: atom_id res chain seq x y z
N MET A 1 19.17 57.82 7.61
CA MET A 1 18.47 56.73 8.32
C MET A 1 17.59 56.03 7.27
N GLY A 2 17.86 54.84 6.74
CA GLY A 2 18.52 53.66 7.28
C GLY A 2 17.55 52.47 7.17
N GLY A 3 17.21 52.06 5.94
CA GLY A 3 16.23 51.01 5.64
C GLY A 3 16.76 49.94 4.68
N ARG A 4 17.56 49.04 5.26
CA ARG A 4 18.17 47.79 4.76
C ARG A 4 17.33 47.04 3.68
N HIS A 5 17.91 46.86 2.49
CA HIS A 5 18.68 45.69 2.01
C HIS A 5 17.83 44.52 1.48
N MET A 6 17.88 44.38 0.15
CA MET A 6 17.61 43.16 -0.60
C MET A 6 18.41 41.98 -0.03
N TYR A 7 17.77 40.81 0.06
CA TYR A 7 18.43 39.52 -0.11
C TYR A 7 17.61 38.67 -1.07
N GLN A 8 18.11 38.50 -2.29
CA GLN A 8 17.72 37.38 -3.14
C GLN A 8 18.57 36.15 -2.80
N SER A 9 17.94 34.98 -2.97
CA SER A 9 18.53 33.70 -3.35
C SER A 9 19.18 32.81 -2.28
N GLY A 10 18.63 31.59 -2.17
CA GLY A 10 19.46 30.39 -2.23
C GLY A 10 19.36 29.42 -1.05
N ARG A 11 18.57 28.34 -1.22
CA ARG A 11 19.07 26.94 -1.24
C ARG A 11 17.92 25.93 -1.32
N ARG A 12 17.64 25.45 -2.54
CA ARG A 12 17.09 24.11 -2.76
C ARG A 12 18.18 23.11 -2.35
N ARG A 13 18.15 22.62 -1.10
CA ARG A 13 19.01 21.50 -0.69
C ARG A 13 18.49 20.23 -1.36
N GLY A 14 19.39 19.60 -2.09
CA GLY A 14 19.07 18.70 -3.19
C GLY A 14 18.40 17.38 -2.78
N LYS A 15 17.59 16.88 -3.69
CA LYS A 15 16.94 15.56 -3.70
C LYS A 15 17.94 14.38 -3.71
N GLY A 16 19.25 14.62 -3.68
CA GLY A 16 20.32 13.62 -3.80
C GLY A 16 20.79 13.00 -2.48
N VAL A 17 20.62 13.68 -1.34
CA VAL A 17 20.97 13.14 0.01
C VAL A 17 19.83 12.30 0.60
N GLN A 18 18.63 12.42 0.04
CA GLN A 18 17.40 11.85 0.59
C GLN A 18 17.28 10.33 0.31
N ILE A 19 17.93 9.83 -0.74
CA ILE A 19 17.78 8.45 -1.24
C ILE A 19 18.53 7.41 -0.37
N PRO A 20 19.77 7.65 0.12
CA PRO A 20 20.47 6.68 0.97
C PRO A 20 19.88 6.56 2.39
N LEU A 21 19.36 7.67 2.93
CA LEU A 21 18.80 7.70 4.29
C LEU A 21 17.48 6.91 4.39
N MET A 22 16.62 7.00 3.37
CA MET A 22 15.39 6.20 3.30
C MET A 22 15.67 4.70 3.32
N ARG A 23 16.65 4.23 2.54
CA ARG A 23 17.03 2.81 2.52
C ARG A 23 17.43 2.30 3.90
N ARG A 24 18.18 3.08 4.67
CA ARG A 24 18.58 2.69 6.02
C ARG A 24 17.39 2.63 6.98
N ILE A 25 16.49 3.61 6.92
CA ILE A 25 15.28 3.64 7.76
C ILE A 25 14.40 2.43 7.49
N PHE A 26 14.15 2.09 6.21
CA PHE A 26 13.32 0.93 5.88
C PHE A 26 13.97 -0.41 6.22
N ARG A 27 15.31 -0.50 6.08
CA ARG A 27 16.06 -1.71 6.43
C ARG A 27 16.09 -1.94 7.94
N ASP A 28 16.27 -0.89 8.74
CA ASP A 28 16.39 -1.00 10.19
C ASP A 28 15.01 -0.99 10.90
N ALA A 29 13.92 -0.74 10.18
CA ALA A 29 12.57 -0.83 10.72
C ALA A 29 12.17 -2.30 10.96
N HIS A 30 11.56 -2.58 12.11
CA HIS A 30 11.02 -3.91 12.40
C HIS A 30 9.63 -4.15 11.78
N LYS A 31 8.90 -3.06 11.50
CA LYS A 31 7.56 -3.07 10.92
C LYS A 31 7.30 -1.76 10.21
N VAL A 32 6.62 -1.82 9.06
CA VAL A 32 6.22 -0.64 8.29
C VAL A 32 4.70 -0.59 8.22
N LEU A 33 4.14 0.58 8.55
CA LEU A 33 2.72 0.86 8.36
C LEU A 33 2.55 1.78 7.15
N ALA A 34 1.76 1.35 6.17
CA ALA A 34 1.46 2.10 4.97
C ALA A 34 -0.01 2.50 4.95
N TRP A 35 -0.30 3.78 5.14
CA TRP A 35 -1.65 4.34 5.04
C TRP A 35 -1.97 4.63 3.58
N LEU A 36 -2.91 3.87 3.02
CA LEU A 36 -3.16 3.85 1.57
C LEU A 36 -4.34 4.75 1.17
N SER A 37 -5.42 4.74 1.95
CA SER A 37 -6.65 5.49 1.66
C SER A 37 -7.54 5.61 2.91
N ASP A 38 -8.41 6.62 2.91
CA ASP A 38 -9.52 6.77 3.86
C ASP A 38 -10.90 6.53 3.19
N GLY A 39 -10.89 6.02 1.96
CA GLY A 39 -12.09 5.75 1.18
C GLY A 39 -12.80 4.45 1.58
N ALA A 40 -14.13 4.51 1.66
CA ALA A 40 -14.97 3.39 2.09
C ALA A 40 -14.96 2.24 1.09
N LYS A 41 -14.81 2.57 -0.19
CA LYS A 41 -14.81 1.63 -1.29
C LYS A 41 -13.53 0.80 -1.30
N GLU A 42 -12.39 1.45 -1.11
CA GLU A 42 -11.08 0.83 -0.99
C GLU A 42 -10.98 -0.02 0.28
N GLU A 43 -11.55 0.47 1.40
CA GLU A 43 -11.66 -0.29 2.63
C GLU A 43 -12.46 -1.59 2.42
N ARG A 44 -13.59 -1.52 1.70
CA ARG A 44 -14.38 -2.70 1.33
C ARG A 44 -13.54 -3.69 0.51
N GLY A 45 -12.83 -3.19 -0.52
CA GLY A 45 -11.93 -4.02 -1.34
C GLY A 45 -10.85 -4.72 -0.51
N MET A 46 -10.23 -4.01 0.44
CA MET A 46 -9.25 -4.59 1.37
C MET A 46 -9.89 -5.69 2.24
N LYS A 47 -11.08 -5.46 2.81
CA LYS A 47 -11.77 -6.46 3.65
C LYS A 47 -12.03 -7.75 2.88
N MET A 48 -12.43 -7.64 1.62
CA MET A 48 -12.66 -8.78 0.75
C MET A 48 -11.38 -9.56 0.45
N LEU A 49 -10.29 -8.87 0.08
CA LEU A 49 -8.99 -9.50 -0.13
C LEU A 49 -8.50 -10.19 1.16
N LYS A 50 -8.75 -9.58 2.33
CA LYS A 50 -8.44 -10.21 3.62
C LYS A 50 -9.24 -11.49 3.85
N GLN A 51 -10.52 -11.54 3.45
CA GLN A 51 -11.32 -12.76 3.52
C GLN A 51 -10.79 -13.83 2.57
N LEU A 52 -10.47 -13.47 1.32
CA LEU A 52 -9.86 -14.35 0.32
C LEU A 52 -8.56 -14.97 0.82
N SER A 53 -7.69 -14.17 1.47
CA SER A 53 -6.39 -14.63 2.00
C SER A 53 -6.48 -15.73 3.06
N ARG A 54 -7.68 -16.00 3.59
CA ARG A 54 -7.95 -17.00 4.64
C ARG A 54 -8.54 -18.29 4.08
N LEU A 55 -8.95 -18.29 2.82
CA LEU A 55 -9.50 -19.48 2.18
C LEU A 55 -8.36 -20.49 1.91
N PRO A 56 -8.63 -21.80 2.04
CA PRO A 56 -7.65 -22.82 1.66
C PRO A 56 -7.29 -22.70 0.18
N THR A 57 -6.00 -22.84 -0.15
CA THR A 57 -5.48 -22.74 -1.53
C THR A 57 -6.13 -23.74 -2.51
N THR A 58 -6.74 -24.81 -2.00
CA THR A 58 -7.53 -25.77 -2.79
C THR A 58 -8.87 -25.22 -3.29
N VAL A 59 -9.34 -24.09 -2.74
CA VAL A 59 -10.57 -23.41 -3.14
C VAL A 59 -10.30 -22.36 -4.23
N THR A 60 -9.14 -21.70 -4.20
CA THR A 60 -8.80 -20.62 -5.16
C THR A 60 -8.42 -21.14 -6.55
N THR A 61 -7.93 -22.38 -6.66
CA THR A 61 -7.55 -23.00 -7.94
C THR A 61 -8.69 -23.74 -8.65
N ASN A 62 -9.84 -23.91 -7.99
CA ASN A 62 -10.98 -24.62 -8.56
C ASN A 62 -12.04 -23.62 -9.05
N PRO A 63 -12.21 -23.40 -10.37
CA PRO A 63 -13.13 -22.41 -10.94
C PRO A 63 -14.57 -22.57 -10.44
N LEU A 64 -14.98 -23.80 -10.14
CA LEU A 64 -16.33 -24.16 -9.70
C LEU A 64 -16.67 -23.67 -8.28
N ARG A 65 -15.68 -23.33 -7.44
CA ARG A 65 -15.90 -22.77 -6.09
C ARG A 65 -15.66 -21.26 -5.99
N TYR A 66 -15.08 -20.65 -7.02
CA TYR A 66 -15.03 -19.19 -7.14
C TYR A 66 -16.46 -18.62 -7.32
N ASP A 67 -17.34 -19.38 -7.97
CA ASP A 67 -18.79 -19.08 -8.09
C ASP A 67 -19.57 -19.30 -6.78
N ASP A 68 -19.07 -20.12 -5.85
CA ASP A 68 -19.68 -20.29 -4.51
C ASP A 68 -19.46 -19.05 -3.62
N LEU A 69 -18.39 -18.29 -3.89
CA LEU A 69 -18.16 -16.98 -3.29
C LEU A 69 -19.00 -15.97 -4.07
N LYS A 70 -20.27 -15.82 -3.69
CA LYS A 70 -21.21 -14.85 -4.27
C LYS A 70 -20.75 -13.40 -4.06
N TYR A 71 -19.74 -12.97 -4.82
CA TYR A 71 -19.30 -11.59 -4.88
C TYR A 71 -20.28 -10.79 -5.72
N THR A 72 -20.74 -9.67 -5.16
CA THR A 72 -21.56 -8.73 -5.94
C THR A 72 -20.72 -8.03 -7.01
N GLN A 73 -21.36 -7.31 -7.92
CA GLN A 73 -20.63 -6.45 -8.85
C GLN A 73 -19.89 -5.33 -8.10
N ASP A 74 -20.50 -4.77 -7.05
CA ASP A 74 -19.91 -3.73 -6.21
C ASP A 74 -18.64 -4.20 -5.50
N ASP A 75 -18.62 -5.47 -5.11
CA ASP A 75 -17.51 -6.18 -4.51
C ASP A 75 -16.29 -6.25 -5.44
N LYS A 76 -16.51 -6.66 -6.70
CA LYS A 76 -15.46 -6.65 -7.73
C LYS A 76 -14.92 -5.24 -7.97
N VAL A 77 -15.83 -4.27 -8.07
CA VAL A 77 -15.49 -2.85 -8.28
C VAL A 77 -14.72 -2.28 -7.08
N ALA A 78 -15.00 -2.71 -5.85
CA ALA A 78 -14.29 -2.32 -4.64
C ALA A 78 -12.87 -2.90 -4.60
N ILE A 79 -12.69 -4.18 -4.96
CA ILE A 79 -11.36 -4.80 -5.11
C ILE A 79 -10.54 -4.03 -6.15
N CYS A 80 -11.11 -3.74 -7.33
CA CYS A 80 -10.42 -2.99 -8.37
C CYS A 80 -10.02 -1.59 -7.90
N ALA A 81 -10.88 -0.88 -7.17
CA ALA A 81 -10.57 0.43 -6.62
C ALA A 81 -9.40 0.39 -5.63
N PHE A 82 -9.38 -0.60 -4.73
CA PHE A 82 -8.26 -0.81 -3.83
C PHE A 82 -6.95 -1.10 -4.58
N MET A 83 -6.95 -2.07 -5.50
CA MET A 83 -5.76 -2.47 -6.27
C MET A 83 -5.24 -1.36 -7.20
N SER A 84 -6.08 -0.37 -7.52
CA SER A 84 -5.74 0.78 -8.35
C SER A 84 -5.17 1.97 -7.55
N LEU A 85 -5.02 1.85 -6.23
CA LEU A 85 -4.41 2.89 -5.41
C LEU A 85 -2.99 3.20 -5.89
N ALA A 86 -2.66 4.50 -6.00
CA ALA A 86 -1.36 4.97 -6.51
C ALA A 86 -0.16 4.43 -5.72
N TRP A 87 -0.37 3.95 -4.49
CA TRP A 87 0.67 3.28 -3.73
C TRP A 87 1.21 2.02 -4.45
N PHE A 88 0.36 1.24 -5.13
CA PHE A 88 0.77 0.04 -5.86
C PHE A 88 1.59 0.34 -7.13
N THR A 89 1.53 1.57 -7.65
CA THR A 89 2.22 1.97 -8.89
C THR A 89 3.46 2.83 -8.65
N ARG A 90 3.79 3.17 -7.39
CA ARG A 90 4.97 3.99 -7.06
C ARG A 90 6.25 3.15 -7.03
N VAL A 91 7.28 3.64 -7.72
CA VAL A 91 8.62 3.02 -7.77
C VAL A 91 9.24 2.86 -6.36
N TRP A 92 8.95 3.77 -5.43
CA TRP A 92 9.47 3.72 -4.05
C TRP A 92 8.82 2.62 -3.21
N THR A 93 7.62 2.16 -3.55
CA THR A 93 6.94 1.02 -2.91
C THR A 93 7.73 -0.28 -3.06
N ILE A 94 8.41 -0.46 -4.20
CA ILE A 94 9.28 -1.63 -4.45
C ILE A 94 10.46 -1.63 -3.46
N GLN A 95 10.99 -0.46 -3.10
CA GLN A 95 12.06 -0.36 -2.12
C GLN A 95 11.57 -0.70 -0.70
N GLU A 96 10.36 -0.27 -0.33
CA GLU A 96 9.77 -0.56 0.97
C GLU A 96 9.44 -2.04 1.15
N VAL A 97 8.83 -2.66 0.12
CA VAL A 97 8.39 -4.07 0.12
C VAL A 97 9.52 -5.08 0.03
N VAL A 98 10.58 -4.78 -0.73
CA VAL A 98 11.71 -5.71 -0.89
C VAL A 98 12.64 -5.70 0.32
N MET A 99 12.67 -4.60 1.09
CA MET A 99 13.59 -4.44 2.23
C MET A 99 12.98 -4.79 3.58
N ASN A 100 11.66 -5.03 3.67
CA ASN A 100 11.01 -5.34 4.94
C ASN A 100 9.89 -6.38 4.79
N ILE A 101 9.92 -7.43 5.62
CA ILE A 101 8.98 -8.57 5.55
C ILE A 101 7.67 -8.27 6.29
N ASP A 102 7.68 -7.34 7.26
CA ASP A 102 6.49 -7.00 8.07
C ASP A 102 5.91 -5.63 7.68
N ILE A 103 5.20 -5.60 6.55
CA ILE A 103 4.45 -4.43 6.09
C ILE A 103 2.96 -4.65 6.34
N VAL A 104 2.34 -3.68 6.99
CA VAL A 104 0.90 -3.61 7.21
C VAL A 104 0.33 -2.45 6.40
N LEU A 105 -0.56 -2.79 5.47
CA LEU A 105 -1.34 -1.84 4.70
C LEU A 105 -2.57 -1.45 5.49
N VAL A 106 -2.82 -0.15 5.62
CA VAL A 106 -3.95 0.41 6.36
C VAL A 106 -4.84 1.18 5.39
N CYS A 107 -6.14 0.87 5.41
CA CYS A 107 -7.17 1.61 4.70
C CYS A 107 -8.31 1.89 5.68
N ARG A 108 -8.49 3.16 6.04
CA ARG A 108 -9.36 3.59 7.14
C ARG A 108 -9.12 2.78 8.42
N SER A 109 -10.11 1.98 8.85
CA SER A 109 -10.08 1.17 10.07
C SER A 109 -9.73 -0.30 9.79
N SER A 110 -9.39 -0.63 8.54
CA SER A 110 -9.01 -1.96 8.11
C SER A 110 -7.53 -2.04 7.82
N GLU A 111 -6.97 -3.21 8.11
CA GLU A 111 -5.56 -3.51 7.85
C GLU A 111 -5.38 -4.91 7.26
N ILE A 112 -4.36 -5.05 6.42
CA ILE A 112 -3.93 -6.34 5.86
C ILE A 112 -2.39 -6.36 5.76
N THR A 113 -1.76 -7.48 6.12
CA THR A 113 -0.32 -7.63 5.93
C THR A 113 -0.01 -7.83 4.44
N TRP A 114 1.17 -7.39 4.00
CA TRP A 114 1.62 -7.60 2.63
C TRP A 114 1.54 -9.07 2.20
N LEU A 115 2.00 -9.99 3.06
CA LEU A 115 1.91 -11.43 2.83
C LEU A 115 0.47 -11.91 2.60
N ARG A 116 -0.50 -11.40 3.36
CA ARG A 116 -1.90 -11.81 3.19
C ARG A 116 -2.49 -11.22 1.92
N LEU A 117 -2.09 -10.00 1.54
CA LEU A 117 -2.50 -9.41 0.27
C LEU A 117 -1.98 -10.24 -0.91
N THR A 118 -0.70 -10.63 -0.91
CA THR A 118 -0.12 -11.40 -2.03
C THR A 118 -0.76 -12.77 -2.19
N ILE A 119 -1.11 -13.45 -1.08
CA ILE A 119 -1.88 -14.71 -1.12
C ILE A 119 -3.26 -14.51 -1.74
N ALA A 120 -3.93 -13.40 -1.46
CA ALA A 120 -5.28 -13.12 -1.98
C ALA A 120 -5.31 -12.67 -3.45
N SER A 121 -4.17 -12.24 -3.99
CA SER A 121 -4.06 -11.71 -5.36
C SER A 121 -3.53 -12.70 -6.39
N GLN A 122 -3.28 -13.95 -5.99
CA GLN A 122 -2.88 -15.07 -6.87
C GLN A 122 -4.11 -15.76 -7.45
#